data_AF-A0A1G4NSB9-F1
#
_entry.id   AF-A0A1G4NSB9-F1
#
_cell.length_a   1.000
_cell.length_b   1.000
_cell.length_c   1.000
_cell.angle_alpha   90.00
_cell.angle_beta   90.00
_cell.angle_gamma   90.00
#
_symmetry.space_group_name_H-M   'P 1'
#
loop_
_entity.id
_entity.type
_entity.pdbx_description
1 polymer ?
#
loop_
_entity_poly.entity_id
_entity_poly.type
_entity_poly.pdbx_seq_one_letter_code
_entity_poly.pdbx_strand_id
1 'polypeptide(L)'
;MTLNLLIEDTGYKKRILKVVLGLNNFTLQSLIPTIKSVEIADATYIDLTANLSLFKQICLISYLPIDVSLRDINELISFYSYWADLLDIGHFDIFYCNGISFYKQQLFNMAYKIRKKCLKHYFV
;
A
#
# COMPACT_ATOMS: atom_id res chain seq x y z
N MET A 1 11.61 9.64 2.67
CA MET A 1 10.36 9.30 3.35
C MET A 1 10.67 8.61 4.66
N THR A 2 10.19 9.18 5.77
CA THR A 2 10.24 8.58 7.10
C THR A 2 9.01 7.69 7.25
N LEU A 3 9.13 6.58 7.98
CA LEU A 3 7.96 5.73 8.26
C LEU A 3 6.93 6.52 9.07
N ASN A 4 5.64 6.29 8.80
CA ASN A 4 4.58 6.92 9.58
C ASN A 4 4.74 6.54 11.07
N LEU A 5 4.68 7.53 11.96
CA LEU A 5 4.96 7.34 13.39
C LEU A 5 4.01 6.33 14.06
N LEU A 6 2.75 6.26 13.60
CA LEU A 6 1.79 5.28 14.11
C LEU A 6 2.26 3.85 13.80
N ILE A 7 2.73 3.62 12.58
CA ILE A 7 3.21 2.31 12.13
C ILE A 7 4.50 1.93 12.86
N GLU A 8 5.40 2.90 13.02
CA GLU A 8 6.65 2.69 13.74
C GLU A 8 6.40 2.30 15.21
N ASP A 9 5.62 3.09 15.95
CA ASP A 9 5.32 2.85 17.38
C ASP A 9 4.57 1.52 17.60
N THR A 10 3.53 1.26 16.82
CA THR A 10 2.76 0.00 16.92
C THR A 10 3.61 -1.21 16.51
N GLY A 11 4.51 -1.05 15.54
CA GLY A 11 5.50 -2.03 15.15
C GLY A 11 6.44 -2.41 16.28
N TYR A 12 7.04 -1.43 16.96
CA TYR A 12 7.88 -1.68 18.14
C TYR A 12 7.12 -2.41 19.25
N LYS A 13 5.83 -2.10 19.41
CA LYS A 13 4.95 -2.76 20.40
C LYS A 13 4.44 -4.13 19.94
N LYS A 14 4.72 -4.56 18.71
CA LYS A 14 4.20 -5.79 18.07
C LYS A 14 2.66 -5.86 18.05
N ARG A 15 2.01 -4.71 17.82
CA ARG A 15 0.55 -4.57 17.79
C ARG A 15 0.03 -3.99 16.49
N ILE A 16 0.73 -4.24 15.38
CA ILE A 16 0.28 -3.84 14.06
C ILE A 16 -1.00 -4.59 13.71
N LEU A 17 -2.04 -3.85 13.32
CA LEU A 17 -3.24 -4.37 12.68
C LEU A 17 -3.32 -3.81 11.26
N LYS A 18 -3.03 -4.67 10.28
CA LYS A 18 -3.16 -4.39 8.84
C LYS A 18 -4.55 -4.84 8.38
N VAL A 19 -5.34 -3.96 7.78
CA VAL A 19 -6.62 -4.34 7.17
C VAL A 19 -6.54 -4.23 5.64
N VAL A 20 -6.77 -5.34 4.96
CA VAL A 20 -6.70 -5.42 3.49
C VAL A 20 -8.07 -5.09 2.88
N LEU A 21 -8.10 -4.11 1.98
CA LEU A 21 -9.28 -3.63 1.26
C LEU A 21 -9.00 -3.59 -0.26
N GLY A 22 -10.05 -3.63 -1.08
CA GLY A 22 -9.91 -3.34 -2.52
C GLY A 22 -9.69 -4.55 -3.44
N LEU A 23 -9.65 -5.78 -2.93
CA LEU A 23 -9.35 -6.98 -3.73
C LEU A 23 -10.30 -7.24 -4.92
N ASN A 24 -11.58 -6.85 -4.87
CA ASN A 24 -12.60 -7.18 -5.89
C ASN A 24 -13.51 -5.98 -6.24
N ASN A 25 -13.39 -5.43 -7.46
CA ASN A 25 -14.35 -4.52 -8.11
C ASN A 25 -15.07 -3.51 -7.20
N PHE A 26 -14.32 -2.80 -6.37
CA PHE A 26 -14.86 -1.84 -5.42
C PHE A 26 -15.05 -0.45 -6.03
N THR A 27 -16.07 0.27 -5.55
CA THR A 27 -16.26 1.70 -5.78
C THR A 27 -15.97 2.44 -4.47
N LEU A 28 -15.73 3.75 -4.53
CA LEU A 28 -15.57 4.55 -3.31
C LEU A 28 -16.77 4.36 -2.37
N GLN A 29 -17.98 4.38 -2.92
CA GLN A 29 -19.22 4.28 -2.16
C GLN A 29 -19.35 2.93 -1.42
N SER A 30 -18.87 1.83 -2.02
CA SER A 30 -18.88 0.53 -1.35
C SER A 30 -17.77 0.38 -0.30
N LEU A 31 -16.70 1.18 -0.37
CA LEU A 31 -15.59 1.12 0.59
C LEU A 31 -15.79 2.03 1.81
N ILE A 32 -16.57 3.11 1.71
CA ILE A 32 -16.77 4.06 2.83
C ILE A 32 -17.18 3.37 4.14
N PRO A 33 -18.20 2.47 4.18
CA PRO A 33 -18.61 1.84 5.42
C PRO A 33 -17.50 1.00 6.04
N THR A 34 -16.72 0.31 5.20
CA THR A 34 -15.60 -0.52 5.64
C THR A 34 -14.47 0.35 6.17
N ILE A 35 -14.11 1.43 5.48
CA ILE A 35 -13.08 2.39 5.94
C ILE A 35 -13.45 2.94 7.31
N LYS A 36 -14.71 3.36 7.50
CA LYS A 36 -15.18 3.85 8.82
C LYS A 36 -15.16 2.78 9.89
N SER A 37 -15.51 1.54 9.55
CA SER A 37 -15.41 0.41 10.49
C SER A 37 -13.96 0.14 10.91
N VAL A 38 -13.01 0.28 9.97
CA VAL A 38 -11.58 0.07 10.20
C VAL A 38 -10.97 1.18 11.05
N GLU A 39 -11.39 2.42 10.85
CA GLU A 39 -11.05 3.55 11.73
C GLU A 39 -11.54 3.32 13.16
N ILE A 40 -12.80 2.90 13.33
CA ILE A 40 -13.38 2.59 14.66
C ILE A 40 -12.68 1.42 15.34
N ALA A 41 -12.19 0.46 14.57
CA ALA A 41 -11.46 -0.70 15.08
C ALA A 41 -10.02 -0.38 15.51
N ASP A 42 -9.57 0.88 15.43
CA ASP A 42 -8.20 1.30 15.71
C ASP A 42 -7.16 0.47 14.93
N ALA A 43 -7.45 0.18 13.66
CA ALA A 43 -6.46 -0.44 12.78
C ALA A 43 -5.23 0.46 12.64
N THR A 44 -4.06 -0.15 12.47
CA THR A 44 -2.81 0.61 12.33
C THR A 44 -2.70 1.25 10.96
N TYR A 45 -3.07 0.51 9.90
CA TYR A 45 -3.07 1.01 8.53
C TYR A 45 -3.95 0.15 7.62
N ILE A 46 -4.33 0.74 6.49
CA ILE A 46 -5.10 0.11 5.44
C ILE A 46 -4.16 -0.36 4.34
N ASP A 47 -4.24 -1.62 3.92
CA ASP A 47 -3.64 -2.11 2.68
C ASP A 47 -4.67 -2.04 1.57
N LEU A 48 -4.44 -1.13 0.65
CA LEU A 48 -5.37 -0.79 -0.39
C LEU A 48 -4.88 -1.31 -1.73
N THR A 49 -5.57 -2.33 -2.23
CA THR A 49 -5.44 -2.81 -3.60
C THR A 49 -6.39 -1.99 -4.51
N ALA A 50 -6.01 -0.79 -4.92
CA ALA A 50 -6.85 0.09 -5.74
C ALA A 50 -6.09 0.72 -6.91
N ASN A 51 -6.81 1.38 -7.82
CA ASN A 51 -6.19 2.27 -8.79
C ASN A 51 -5.89 3.64 -8.15
N LEU A 52 -5.03 4.43 -8.80
CA LEU A 52 -4.60 5.74 -8.33
C LEU A 52 -5.74 6.74 -8.07
N SER A 53 -6.81 6.70 -8.88
CA SER A 53 -7.96 7.59 -8.71
C SER A 53 -8.71 7.30 -7.41
N LEU A 54 -8.98 6.01 -7.15
CA LEU A 54 -9.66 5.56 -5.95
C LEU A 54 -8.78 5.77 -4.70
N PHE A 55 -7.47 5.52 -4.78
CA PHE A 55 -6.52 5.83 -3.71
C PHE A 55 -6.59 7.30 -3.29
N LYS A 56 -6.54 8.24 -4.24
CA LYS A 56 -6.63 9.68 -3.93
C LYS A 56 -7.93 10.03 -3.21
N GLN A 57 -9.04 9.44 -3.63
CA GLN A 57 -10.34 9.66 -2.99
C GLN A 57 -10.34 9.10 -1.56
N ILE A 58 -9.73 7.94 -1.34
CA ILE A 58 -9.62 7.32 -0.01
C ILE A 58 -8.74 8.15 0.92
N CYS A 59 -7.62 8.70 0.43
CA CYS A 59 -6.77 9.62 1.20
C CYS A 59 -7.51 10.85 1.72
N LEU A 60 -8.59 11.28 1.04
CA LEU A 60 -9.39 12.43 1.47
C LEU A 60 -10.42 12.09 2.56
N ILE A 61 -10.73 10.81 2.77
CA ILE A 61 -11.81 10.36 3.68
C ILE A 61 -11.32 9.48 4.84
N SER A 62 -10.05 9.08 4.82
CA SER A 62 -9.39 8.25 5.83
C SER A 62 -8.24 9.00 6.48
N TYR A 63 -8.11 8.92 7.80
CA TYR A 63 -6.92 9.40 8.51
C TYR A 63 -5.87 8.31 8.73
N LEU A 64 -6.23 7.04 8.49
CA LEU A 64 -5.29 5.93 8.67
C LEU A 64 -4.22 5.94 7.58
N PRO A 65 -2.97 5.58 7.93
CA PRO A 65 -1.91 5.37 6.96
C PRO A 65 -2.34 4.36 5.90
N ILE A 66 -1.88 4.58 4.66
CA ILE A 66 -2.24 3.71 3.53
C ILE A 66 -1.00 3.02 2.97
N ASP A 67 -1.03 1.70 3.02
CA ASP A 67 -0.16 0.78 2.31
C ASP A 67 -0.77 0.51 0.93
N VAL A 68 0.04 0.59 -0.12
CA VAL A 68 -0.37 0.22 -1.49
C VAL A 68 0.48 -0.92 -2.00
N SER A 69 -0.19 -1.95 -2.48
CA SER A 69 0.44 -3.19 -2.93
C SER A 69 0.75 -3.18 -4.43
N LEU A 70 1.92 -3.71 -4.77
CA LEU A 70 2.48 -3.76 -6.12
C LEU A 70 1.63 -4.58 -7.10
N ARG A 71 1.15 -3.92 -8.16
CA ARG A 71 0.73 -4.55 -9.42
C ARG A 71 1.75 -4.32 -10.54
N ASP A 72 2.28 -3.10 -10.60
CA ASP A 72 3.35 -2.67 -11.48
C ASP A 72 4.28 -1.68 -10.76
N ILE A 73 5.57 -1.69 -11.08
CA ILE A 73 6.58 -0.82 -10.43
C ILE A 73 6.25 0.66 -10.68
N ASN A 74 5.84 1.03 -11.88
CA ASN A 74 5.57 2.44 -12.19
C ASN A 74 4.27 2.91 -11.53
N GLU A 75 3.29 2.01 -11.39
CA GLU A 75 2.08 2.29 -10.60
C GLU A 75 2.43 2.55 -9.13
N LEU A 76 3.29 1.71 -8.54
CA LEU A 76 3.75 1.88 -7.15
C LEU A 76 4.43 3.23 -6.91
N ILE A 77 5.23 3.68 -7.87
CA ILE A 77 5.92 4.99 -7.82
C ILE A 77 4.93 6.14 -7.99
N SER A 78 3.85 5.92 -8.74
CA SER A 78 2.79 6.90 -8.84
C SER A 78 2.15 7.10 -7.45
N PHE A 79 1.79 6.03 -6.74
CA PHE A 79 1.26 6.13 -5.37
C PHE A 79 2.23 6.83 -4.40
N TYR A 80 3.52 6.55 -4.52
CA TYR A 80 4.55 7.27 -3.75
C TYR A 80 4.50 8.78 -3.96
N SER A 81 4.30 9.22 -5.21
CA SER A 81 4.21 10.64 -5.56
C SER A 81 2.95 11.31 -5.00
N TYR A 82 1.97 10.52 -4.57
CA TYR A 82 0.77 10.97 -3.85
C TYR A 82 0.79 10.60 -2.36
N TRP A 83 1.98 10.43 -1.79
CA TRP A 83 2.19 10.32 -0.33
C TRP A 83 1.60 9.06 0.31
N ALA A 84 1.51 7.94 -0.43
CA ALA A 84 1.26 6.64 0.21
C ALA A 84 2.28 6.38 1.33
N ASP A 85 1.82 5.91 2.49
CA ASP A 85 2.64 5.71 3.70
C ASP A 85 3.52 4.46 3.63
N LEU A 86 3.08 3.44 2.90
CA LEU A 86 3.90 2.27 2.57
C LEU A 86 3.70 1.85 1.12
N LEU A 87 4.75 1.24 0.59
CA LEU A 87 4.74 0.58 -0.71
C LEU A 87 5.07 -0.90 -0.47
N ASP A 88 4.08 -1.77 -0.59
CA ASP A 88 4.25 -3.21 -0.43
C ASP A 88 4.58 -3.89 -1.77
N ILE A 89 5.59 -4.75 -1.76
CA ILE A 89 5.93 -5.63 -2.88
C ILE A 89 5.44 -7.05 -2.55
N GLY A 90 4.13 -7.23 -2.63
CA GLY A 90 3.45 -8.44 -2.21
C GLY A 90 2.33 -8.87 -3.16
N HIS A 91 1.40 -9.65 -2.61
CA HIS A 91 0.22 -10.16 -3.31
C HIS A 91 0.54 -10.97 -4.58
N PHE A 92 1.60 -11.77 -4.52
CA PHE A 92 2.10 -12.51 -5.68
C PHE A 92 1.18 -13.64 -6.16
N ASP A 93 0.18 -14.04 -5.36
CA ASP A 93 -0.74 -15.14 -5.67
C ASP A 93 -1.45 -14.95 -7.01
N ILE A 94 -1.84 -13.72 -7.34
CA ILE A 94 -2.46 -13.38 -8.64
C ILE A 94 -1.55 -13.72 -9.81
N PHE A 95 -0.23 -13.57 -9.65
CA PHE A 95 0.75 -13.90 -10.67
C PHE A 95 1.01 -15.40 -10.73
N TYR A 96 1.02 -16.09 -9.58
CA TYR A 96 1.18 -17.55 -9.51
C TYR A 96 0.04 -18.27 -10.25
N CYS A 97 -1.21 -17.78 -10.12
CA CYS A 97 -2.35 -18.29 -10.90
C CYS A 97 -2.17 -18.19 -12.42
N ASN A 98 -1.35 -17.25 -12.88
CA ASN A 98 -1.01 -17.05 -14.29
C ASN A 98 0.30 -17.73 -14.71
N GLY A 99 0.86 -18.61 -13.87
CA GLY A 99 2.11 -19.31 -14.13
C GLY A 99 3.38 -18.45 -13.98
N ILE A 100 3.26 -17.23 -13.46
CA ILE A 100 4.39 -16.33 -13.24
C ILE A 100 4.93 -16.58 -11.83
N SER A 101 6.19 -17.00 -11.73
CA SER A 101 6.88 -17.25 -10.46
C SER A 101 7.99 -16.22 -10.21
N PHE A 102 8.26 -15.95 -8.93
CA PHE A 102 9.31 -15.00 -8.51
C PHE A 102 10.40 -15.69 -7.70
N TYR A 103 11.66 -15.46 -8.08
CA TYR A 103 12.83 -15.88 -7.33
C TYR A 103 13.26 -14.80 -6.32
N LYS A 104 13.91 -15.22 -5.22
CA LYS A 104 14.44 -14.31 -4.18
C LYS A 104 15.22 -13.12 -4.76
N GLN A 105 16.09 -13.37 -5.74
CA GLN A 105 16.90 -12.32 -6.36
C GLN A 105 16.05 -11.32 -7.15
N GLN A 106 14.97 -11.78 -7.79
CA GLN A 106 14.05 -10.90 -8.51
C GLN A 106 13.32 -9.96 -7.53
N LEU A 107 12.81 -10.50 -6.42
CA LEU A 107 12.16 -9.71 -5.36
C LEU A 107 13.10 -8.66 -4.77
N PHE A 108 14.34 -9.05 -4.45
CA PHE A 108 15.34 -8.12 -3.92
C PHE A 108 15.67 -7.01 -4.93
N ASN A 109 15.89 -7.36 -6.20
CA ASN A 109 16.15 -6.39 -7.26
C ASN A 109 14.97 -5.44 -7.48
N MET A 110 13.74 -5.92 -7.30
CA MET A 110 12.52 -5.13 -7.42
C MET A 110 12.41 -4.10 -6.30
N ALA A 111 12.59 -4.53 -5.04
CA ALA A 111 12.64 -3.66 -3.88
C ALA A 111 13.70 -2.55 -4.04
N TYR A 112 14.90 -2.93 -4.48
CA TYR A 112 16.00 -1.99 -4.71
C TYR A 112 15.66 -0.95 -5.80
N LYS A 113 15.05 -1.38 -6.91
CA LYS A 113 14.63 -0.48 -8.00
C LYS A 113 13.57 0.52 -7.53
N ILE A 114 12.56 0.07 -6.78
CA ILE A 114 11.51 0.93 -6.22
C ILE A 114 12.15 1.99 -5.33
N ARG A 115 12.94 1.56 -4.33
CA ARG A 115 13.66 2.49 -3.43
C ARG A 115 14.50 3.50 -4.20
N LYS A 116 15.27 3.07 -5.20
CA LYS A 116 16.10 3.95 -6.02
C LYS A 116 15.27 4.97 -6.81
N LYS A 117 14.13 4.56 -7.36
CA LYS A 117 13.25 5.47 -8.12
C LYS A 117 12.55 6.47 -7.17
N CYS A 118 12.02 6.02 -6.04
CA CYS A 118 11.42 6.89 -5.02
C CYS A 118 12.41 7.96 -4.50
N LEU A 119 13.67 7.60 -4.25
CA LEU A 119 14.70 8.56 -3.84
C LEU A 119 15.01 9.62 -4.90
N LYS A 120 14.91 9.30 -6.19
CA LYS A 120 15.12 10.28 -7.27
C LYS A 120 13.99 11.31 -7.35
N HIS A 121 12.76 10.91 -7.00
CA HIS A 121 11.61 11.81 -6.95
C HIS A 121 11.66 12.82 -5.79
N TYR A 122 12.58 12.65 -4.83
CA TYR A 122 12.78 13.60 -3.72
C TYR A 122 13.65 14.82 -4.08
N PHE A 123 14.30 14.82 -5.26
CA PHE A 123 15.28 15.83 -5.67
C PHE A 123 14.88 16.62 -6.93
N VAL A 124 13.60 16.60 -7.28
CA VAL A 124 12.98 17.43 -8.34
C VAL A 124 11.84 18.21 -7.71
#